data_AF-Q7MQP7-F1
#
_entry.id   AF-Q7MQP7-F1
#
_cell.length_a   1.000
_cell.length_b   1.000
_cell.length_c   1.000
_cell.angle_alpha   90.00
_cell.angle_beta   90.00
_cell.angle_gamma   90.00
#
_symmetry.space_group_name_H-M   'P 1'
#
loop_
_entity.id
_entity.type
_entity.pdbx_description
1 polymer ?
#
loop_
_entity_poly.entity_id
_entity_poly.type
_entity_poly.pdbx_seq_one_letter_code
_entity_poly.pdbx_strand_id
1 'polypeptide(L)'
;MPKIAEVLGFLEEISPLALQEPWDNSGLLVGSGGEEVNSIYVALEATLKLVESLPPHSLLITHHPLLFKPLKALLWEEYPANILRALIQKNLSLIALHTNFDQTHLGRYVASEVLGFSGVEMEGYVGYFPLKMSTHELASHLKRALGLERIATVGQERYLERGAIITGSGGSLAPSIKADALLTGDIKYHDAMIAKSLGINLFDIGHYESERFFGEILASVLKKHLNHLIEIANIDKEIDSFEPRITKIREELNKVLAKKEELTKEIAILGDDRRDIELKTQKNELHLEELSSKLEEIAKKGKAIKTEKEMKALSLEEEIAKEQVTFANEEIARLEKLKESKEEEIKGYEEQISILSEEQKNIEQAVQSQVEEIEAERTKVFKAKEALVVKMDQKIIAFYEKIRKWAKNASVVPVRKQACGGCFIKINDKIYAEVIKSEDIVTCPHCGRILYAEIQA
;
A
#
# COMPACT_ATOMS: atom_id res chain seq x y z
N MET A 1 20.94 -8.94 3.28
CA MET A 1 20.12 -9.05 4.51
C MET A 1 20.13 -7.67 5.18
N PRO A 2 19.22 -7.31 6.11
CA PRO A 2 19.23 -5.95 6.64
C PRO A 2 20.56 -5.67 7.34
N LYS A 3 21.06 -4.44 7.19
CA LYS A 3 22.25 -3.98 7.90
C LYS A 3 21.90 -3.59 9.32
N ILE A 4 22.83 -3.78 10.24
CA ILE A 4 22.65 -3.37 11.65
C ILE A 4 22.28 -1.89 11.76
N ALA A 5 22.86 -1.02 10.94
CA ALA A 5 22.53 0.41 10.93
C ALA A 5 21.06 0.67 10.54
N GLU A 6 20.47 -0.16 9.68
CA GLU A 6 19.08 -0.03 9.27
C GLU A 6 18.14 -0.45 10.41
N VAL A 7 18.48 -1.56 11.09
CA VAL A 7 17.74 -2.02 12.28
C VAL A 7 17.85 -0.99 13.41
N LEU A 8 19.05 -0.50 13.70
CA LEU A 8 19.28 0.52 14.73
C LEU A 8 18.50 1.81 14.43
N GLY A 9 18.54 2.28 13.18
CA GLY A 9 17.78 3.46 12.76
C GLY A 9 16.27 3.29 12.95
N PHE A 10 15.74 2.09 12.70
CA PHE A 10 14.34 1.78 12.97
C PHE A 10 14.03 1.75 14.48
N LEU A 11 14.89 1.16 15.30
CA LEU A 11 14.73 1.18 16.76
C LEU A 11 14.82 2.60 17.34
N GLU A 12 15.62 3.48 16.74
CA GLU A 12 15.68 4.91 17.07
C GLU A 12 14.39 5.66 16.73
N GLU A 13 13.65 5.25 15.69
CA GLU A 13 12.33 5.81 15.39
C GLU A 13 11.27 5.36 16.42
N ILE A 14 11.39 4.13 16.94
CA ILE A 14 10.51 3.60 18.01
C ILE A 14 10.82 4.28 19.34
N SER A 15 12.09 4.23 19.75
CA SER A 15 12.55 4.67 21.05
C SER A 15 13.87 5.43 20.86
N PRO A 16 13.81 6.74 20.60
CA PRO A 16 14.98 7.54 20.26
C PRO A 16 16.09 7.41 21.30
N LEU A 17 17.31 7.08 20.86
CA LEU A 17 18.46 6.96 21.74
C LEU A 17 18.82 8.27 22.46
N ALA A 18 18.40 9.42 21.91
CA ALA A 18 18.56 10.72 22.55
C ALA A 18 17.74 10.89 23.84
N LEU A 19 16.75 10.02 24.09
CA LEU A 19 15.96 10.02 25.32
C LEU A 19 16.62 9.26 26.47
N GLN A 20 17.71 8.53 26.21
CA GLN A 20 18.38 7.78 27.26
C GLN A 20 18.97 8.71 28.31
N GLU A 21 19.05 8.23 29.55
CA GLU A 21 19.67 8.99 30.62
C GLU A 21 21.18 9.21 30.37
N PRO A 22 21.78 10.30 30.87
CA PRO A 22 23.20 10.60 30.62
C PRO A 22 24.19 9.54 31.11
N TRP A 23 23.78 8.69 32.06
CA TRP A 23 24.57 7.58 32.60
C TRP A 23 24.30 6.25 31.89
N ASP A 24 23.31 6.20 31.01
CA ASP A 24 22.88 4.99 30.30
C ASP A 24 23.81 4.69 29.10
N ASN A 25 23.69 3.47 28.58
CA ASN A 25 24.42 3.03 27.39
C ASN A 25 23.51 2.21 26.45
N SER A 26 22.49 2.86 25.91
CA SER A 26 21.58 2.32 24.90
C SER A 26 22.14 2.52 23.48
N GLY A 27 21.87 1.58 22.57
CA GLY A 27 22.33 1.59 21.18
C GLY A 27 23.16 0.35 20.82
N LEU A 28 23.96 0.44 19.75
CA LEU A 28 24.84 -0.65 19.30
C LEU A 28 26.04 -0.80 20.23
N LEU A 29 26.12 -1.92 20.95
CA LEU A 29 27.17 -2.21 21.94
C LEU A 29 28.25 -3.17 21.42
N VAL A 30 27.88 -4.10 20.53
CA VAL A 30 28.79 -5.08 19.92
C VAL A 30 28.44 -5.23 18.45
N GLY A 31 29.44 -5.23 17.57
CA GLY A 31 29.29 -5.35 16.12
C GLY A 31 29.51 -4.02 15.38
N SER A 32 29.12 -3.98 14.11
CA SER A 32 29.29 -2.81 13.25
C SER A 32 28.04 -2.52 12.44
N GLY A 33 27.68 -1.24 12.29
CA GLY A 33 26.51 -0.82 11.51
C GLY A 33 26.48 -1.32 10.06
N GLY A 34 27.64 -1.63 9.47
CA GLY A 34 27.74 -2.18 8.12
C GLY A 34 27.52 -3.69 8.00
N GLU A 35 27.48 -4.43 9.11
CA GLU A 35 27.28 -5.88 9.13
C GLU A 35 25.84 -6.24 8.77
N GLU A 36 25.68 -7.36 8.06
CA GLU A 36 24.38 -7.93 7.73
C GLU A 36 23.94 -8.92 8.82
N VAL A 37 22.66 -8.88 9.20
CA VAL A 37 22.09 -9.74 10.24
C VAL A 37 21.24 -10.85 9.64
N ASN A 38 21.37 -12.06 10.17
CA ASN A 38 20.61 -13.23 9.73
C ASN A 38 19.27 -13.41 10.44
N SER A 39 19.25 -13.08 11.72
CA SER A 39 18.10 -13.25 12.61
C SER A 39 18.22 -12.28 13.77
N ILE A 40 17.07 -11.78 14.23
CA ILE A 40 16.96 -10.88 15.38
C ILE A 40 16.36 -11.67 16.55
N TYR A 41 16.97 -11.54 17.72
CA TYR A 41 16.47 -12.10 18.98
C TYR A 41 16.26 -10.98 19.97
N VAL A 42 15.16 -11.04 20.71
CA VAL A 42 14.85 -10.07 21.76
C VAL A 42 14.89 -10.77 23.12
N ALA A 43 15.55 -10.15 24.09
CA ALA A 43 15.62 -10.65 25.46
C ALA A 43 15.63 -9.49 26.46
N LEU A 44 15.38 -9.77 27.73
CA LEU A 44 15.63 -8.77 28.78
C LEU A 44 17.14 -8.54 28.95
N GLU A 45 17.90 -9.63 29.04
CA GLU A 45 19.34 -9.61 29.29
C GLU A 45 20.14 -10.53 28.36
N ALA A 46 21.37 -10.13 28.06
CA ALA A 46 22.35 -10.97 27.39
C ALA A 46 23.03 -11.89 28.40
N THR A 47 22.55 -13.13 28.52
CA THR A 47 23.23 -14.17 29.34
C THR A 47 24.16 -15.03 28.49
N LEU A 48 25.20 -15.59 29.10
CA LEU A 48 26.12 -16.49 28.39
C LEU A 48 25.38 -17.65 27.73
N LYS A 49 24.47 -18.29 28.47
CA LYS A 49 23.64 -19.40 27.97
C LYS A 49 22.79 -18.99 26.75
N LEU A 50 22.18 -17.79 26.79
CA LEU A 50 21.41 -17.28 25.66
C LEU A 50 22.33 -17.09 24.45
N VAL A 51 23.41 -16.35 24.61
CA VAL A 51 24.37 -16.05 23.53
C VAL A 51 24.94 -17.33 22.92
N GLU A 52 25.28 -18.33 23.75
CA GLU A 52 25.76 -19.64 23.30
C GLU A 52 24.70 -20.42 22.49
N SER A 53 23.41 -20.21 22.75
CA SER A 53 22.32 -20.85 22.01
C SER A 53 22.00 -20.20 20.66
N LEU A 54 22.36 -18.94 20.43
CA LEU A 54 21.99 -18.21 19.21
C LEU A 54 22.80 -18.64 17.97
N PRO A 55 22.24 -18.69 16.76
CA PRO A 55 23.02 -18.96 15.54
C PRO A 55 24.03 -17.84 15.24
N PRO A 56 25.19 -18.13 14.60
CA PRO A 56 26.15 -17.10 14.17
C PRO A 56 25.52 -16.02 13.27
N HIS A 57 26.09 -14.81 13.27
CA HIS A 57 25.57 -13.65 12.53
C HIS A 57 24.14 -13.22 12.93
N SER A 58 23.74 -13.47 14.17
CA SER A 58 22.47 -12.96 14.71
C SER A 58 22.67 -11.61 15.42
N LEU A 59 21.62 -10.81 15.41
CA LEU A 59 21.49 -9.62 16.24
C LEU A 59 20.70 -9.98 17.50
N LEU A 60 21.26 -9.68 18.67
CA LEU A 60 20.56 -9.72 19.95
C LEU A 60 20.16 -8.29 20.34
N ILE A 61 18.90 -8.07 20.65
CA ILE A 61 18.36 -6.83 21.21
C ILE A 61 18.00 -7.09 22.67
N THR A 62 18.58 -6.33 23.59
CA THR A 62 18.30 -6.43 25.02
C THR A 62 17.64 -5.19 25.57
N HIS A 63 16.96 -5.34 26.70
CA HIS A 63 16.60 -4.18 27.52
C HIS A 63 17.85 -3.65 28.21
N HIS A 64 18.56 -4.52 28.94
CA HIS A 64 19.74 -4.15 29.70
C HIS A 64 21.02 -4.09 28.85
N PRO A 65 21.76 -2.98 28.88
CA PRO A 65 23.09 -2.86 28.32
C PRO A 65 24.04 -3.88 28.95
N LEU A 66 24.71 -4.69 28.13
CA LEU A 66 25.79 -5.54 28.64
C LEU A 66 27.00 -4.70 29.12
N LEU A 67 27.19 -3.52 28.53
CA LEU A 67 28.32 -2.61 28.77
C LEU A 67 27.89 -1.36 29.54
N PHE A 68 27.35 -1.50 30.75
CA PHE A 68 26.96 -0.35 31.59
C PHE A 68 28.12 0.54 32.06
N LYS A 69 29.35 0.01 32.13
CA LYS A 69 30.54 0.76 32.57
C LYS A 69 31.70 0.48 31.61
N PRO A 70 32.61 1.46 31.41
CA PRO A 70 33.82 1.23 30.63
C PRO A 70 34.65 0.06 31.18
N LEU A 71 35.05 -0.84 30.28
CA LEU A 71 35.88 -2.00 30.63
C LEU A 71 37.34 -1.57 30.77
N LYS A 72 37.97 -1.96 31.89
CA LYS A 72 39.40 -1.73 32.13
C LYS A 72 40.28 -2.87 31.62
N ALA A 73 39.74 -4.08 31.56
CA ALA A 73 40.38 -5.30 31.07
C ALA A 73 39.31 -6.27 30.51
N LEU A 74 39.75 -7.21 29.67
CA LEU A 74 38.92 -8.28 29.10
C LEU A 74 39.44 -9.63 29.57
N LEU A 75 39.02 -10.05 30.76
CA LEU A 75 39.33 -11.35 31.33
C LEU A 75 38.18 -12.32 31.00
N TRP A 76 38.46 -13.36 30.21
CA TRP A 76 37.41 -14.18 29.59
C TRP A 76 36.59 -15.03 30.56
N GLU A 77 37.04 -15.13 31.80
CA GLU A 77 36.38 -15.83 32.89
C GLU A 77 35.44 -14.90 33.68
N GLU A 78 35.48 -13.59 33.44
CA GLU A 78 34.76 -12.57 34.22
C GLU A 78 33.57 -11.95 33.45
N TYR A 79 32.54 -11.52 34.18
CA TYR A 79 31.44 -10.74 33.62
C TYR A 79 31.85 -9.27 33.39
N PRO A 80 31.50 -8.63 32.26
CA PRO A 80 30.75 -9.17 31.11
C PRO A 80 31.64 -9.77 29.99
N ALA A 81 32.96 -9.85 30.19
CA ALA A 81 33.93 -10.26 29.18
C ALA A 81 33.74 -11.70 28.67
N ASN A 82 33.29 -12.62 29.51
CA ASN A 82 32.90 -13.98 29.12
C ASN A 82 31.78 -14.00 28.06
N ILE A 83 30.78 -13.13 28.19
CA ILE A 83 29.66 -13.00 27.24
C ILE A 83 30.12 -12.28 25.96
N LEU A 84 30.94 -11.22 26.10
CA LEU A 84 31.52 -10.52 24.95
C LEU A 84 32.36 -11.47 24.10
N ARG A 85 33.16 -12.34 24.72
CA ARG A 85 33.93 -13.37 24.02
C ARG A 85 33.01 -14.25 23.17
N ALA A 86 31.89 -14.72 23.75
CA ALA A 86 30.94 -15.56 23.03
C ALA A 86 30.24 -14.82 21.87
N LEU A 87 29.85 -13.56 22.08
CA LEU A 87 29.28 -12.71 21.03
C LEU A 87 30.28 -12.54 19.87
N ILE A 88 31.52 -12.15 20.18
CA ILE A 88 32.58 -11.93 19.18
C ILE A 88 32.91 -13.20 18.41
N GLN A 89 33.13 -14.33 19.10
CA GLN A 89 33.51 -15.59 18.46
C GLN A 89 32.44 -16.14 17.52
N LYS A 90 31.17 -15.82 17.77
CA LYS A 90 30.03 -16.23 16.94
C LYS A 90 29.59 -15.14 15.95
N ASN A 91 30.34 -14.03 15.88
CA ASN A 91 30.02 -12.87 15.08
C ASN A 91 28.58 -12.39 15.30
N LEU A 92 28.19 -12.29 16.57
CA LEU A 92 26.91 -11.76 17.00
C LEU A 92 27.04 -10.29 17.34
N SER A 93 25.97 -9.57 17.09
CA SER A 93 25.88 -8.15 17.39
C SER A 93 24.85 -7.92 18.48
N LEU A 94 25.02 -6.85 19.25
CA LEU A 94 24.21 -6.54 20.43
C LEU A 94 23.75 -5.09 20.37
N ILE A 95 22.44 -4.87 20.44
CA ILE A 95 21.82 -3.57 20.66
C ILE A 95 21.10 -3.58 22.00
N ALA A 96 21.18 -2.49 22.77
CA ALA A 96 20.40 -2.30 23.99
C ALA A 96 19.39 -1.15 23.84
N LEU A 97 18.19 -1.33 24.40
CA LEU A 97 17.16 -0.30 24.54
C LEU A 97 16.71 -0.29 26.01
N HIS A 98 17.24 0.64 26.78
CA HIS A 98 17.09 0.66 28.23
C HIS A 98 16.20 1.82 28.67
N THR A 99 16.79 2.88 29.22
CA THR A 99 16.03 3.99 29.79
C THR A 99 15.18 4.69 28.74
N ASN A 100 15.65 4.82 27.51
CA ASN A 100 14.85 5.36 26.39
C ASN A 100 13.55 4.54 26.18
N PHE A 101 13.61 3.22 26.34
CA PHE A 101 12.45 2.34 26.21
C PHE A 101 11.50 2.42 27.42
N ASP A 102 12.04 2.66 28.62
CA ASP A 102 11.24 2.97 29.80
C ASP A 102 10.39 4.22 29.63
N GLN A 103 10.98 5.28 29.05
CA GLN A 103 10.28 6.54 28.81
C GLN A 103 9.16 6.41 27.79
N THR A 104 9.39 5.60 26.76
CA THR A 104 8.50 5.55 25.59
C THR A 104 7.42 4.49 25.70
N HIS A 105 7.76 3.32 26.27
CA HIS A 105 6.92 2.12 26.22
C HIS A 105 6.75 1.43 27.57
N LEU A 106 7.84 0.95 28.19
CA LEU A 106 7.77 -0.04 29.26
C LEU A 106 7.07 0.49 30.51
N GLY A 107 7.46 1.67 31.01
CA GLY A 107 6.86 2.25 32.22
C GLY A 107 5.36 2.50 32.08
N ARG A 108 4.93 3.03 30.92
CA ARG A 108 3.51 3.23 30.62
C ARG A 108 2.75 1.92 30.54
N TYR A 109 3.29 0.94 29.79
CA TYR A 109 2.65 -0.36 29.60
C TYR A 109 2.44 -1.09 30.94
N VAL A 110 3.42 -1.06 31.83
CA VAL A 110 3.30 -1.70 33.15
C VAL A 110 2.24 -0.99 33.99
N ALA A 111 2.24 0.35 34.03
CA ALA A 111 1.21 1.08 34.77
C ALA A 111 -0.20 0.85 34.24
N SER A 112 -0.40 0.89 32.92
CA SER A 112 -1.73 0.82 32.32
C SER A 112 -2.22 -0.61 32.09
N GLU A 113 -1.45 -1.42 31.36
CA GLU A 113 -1.90 -2.73 30.88
C GLU A 113 -1.71 -3.81 31.96
N VAL A 114 -0.61 -3.75 32.70
CA VAL A 114 -0.30 -4.77 33.72
C VAL A 114 -0.98 -4.45 35.04
N LEU A 115 -0.83 -3.21 35.51
CA LEU A 115 -1.37 -2.78 36.80
C LEU A 115 -2.79 -2.20 36.70
N GLY A 116 -3.31 -1.90 35.50
CA GLY A 116 -4.69 -1.44 35.32
C GLY A 116 -4.94 0.01 35.76
N PHE A 117 -3.91 0.84 35.89
CA PHE A 117 -4.08 2.25 36.25
C PHE A 117 -4.40 3.11 35.03
N SER A 118 -5.46 3.91 35.12
CA SER A 118 -5.86 4.86 34.08
C SER A 118 -5.20 6.23 34.28
N GLY A 119 -5.01 6.98 33.20
CA GLY A 119 -4.49 8.37 33.28
C GLY A 119 -2.99 8.43 33.60
N VAL A 120 -2.22 7.51 33.02
CA VAL A 120 -0.76 7.46 33.20
C VAL A 120 -0.08 8.54 32.38
N GLU A 121 0.58 9.47 33.06
CA GLU A 121 1.39 10.54 32.48
C GLU A 121 2.88 10.22 32.66
N MET A 122 3.66 10.24 31.58
CA MET A 122 5.10 9.97 31.63
C MET A 122 5.88 11.29 31.74
N GLU A 123 6.77 11.39 32.73
CA GLU A 123 7.76 12.45 32.88
C GLU A 123 9.15 11.78 32.90
N GLY A 124 9.81 11.76 31.74
CA GLY A 124 10.97 10.89 31.54
C GLY A 124 10.56 9.42 31.67
N TYR A 125 11.30 8.65 32.48
CA TYR A 125 11.01 7.24 32.78
C TYR A 125 10.10 7.06 34.01
N VAL A 126 9.58 8.15 34.58
CA VAL A 126 8.63 8.11 35.70
C VAL A 126 7.21 8.18 35.18
N GLY A 127 6.39 7.18 35.49
CA GLY A 127 4.96 7.18 35.19
C GLY A 127 4.13 7.62 36.39
N TYR A 128 3.38 8.72 36.28
CA TYR A 128 2.45 9.19 37.32
C TYR A 128 1.01 8.81 36.99
N PHE A 129 0.24 8.44 38.01
CA PHE A 129 -1.17 8.09 37.85
C PHE A 129 -1.99 8.37 39.12
N PRO A 130 -3.30 8.65 38.98
CA PRO A 130 -4.19 8.79 40.11
C PRO A 130 -4.37 7.46 40.86
N LEU A 131 -4.35 7.53 42.19
CA LEU A 131 -4.69 6.44 43.09
C LEU A 131 -5.95 6.80 43.88
N LYS A 132 -6.71 5.76 44.26
CA LYS A 132 -7.92 5.88 45.11
C LYS A 132 -8.04 4.65 46.00
N MET A 133 -6.98 4.37 46.75
CA MET A 133 -6.90 3.16 47.57
C MET A 133 -5.95 3.35 48.76
N SER A 134 -6.13 2.53 49.79
CA SER A 134 -5.24 2.45 50.94
C SER A 134 -3.90 1.82 50.58
N THR A 135 -2.91 1.96 51.47
CA THR A 135 -1.60 1.35 51.32
C THR A 135 -1.69 -0.18 51.27
N HIS A 136 -2.51 -0.77 52.14
CA HIS A 136 -2.78 -2.21 52.14
C HIS A 136 -3.50 -2.70 50.87
N GLU A 137 -4.49 -1.94 50.39
CA GLU A 137 -5.22 -2.25 49.16
C GLU A 137 -4.30 -2.22 47.93
N LEU A 138 -3.44 -1.18 47.84
CA LEU A 138 -2.44 -1.08 46.79
C LEU A 138 -1.44 -2.24 46.83
N ALA A 139 -0.89 -2.57 48.00
CA ALA A 139 0.01 -3.71 48.15
C ALA A 139 -0.64 -5.02 47.65
N SER A 140 -1.90 -5.24 48.03
CA SER A 140 -2.66 -6.43 47.63
C SER A 140 -2.95 -6.46 46.13
N HIS A 141 -3.23 -5.30 45.53
CA HIS A 141 -3.45 -5.14 44.09
C HIS A 141 -2.17 -5.45 43.29
N LEU A 142 -1.05 -4.82 43.63
CA LEU A 142 0.24 -5.01 42.97
C LEU A 142 0.71 -6.45 43.04
N LYS A 143 0.58 -7.07 44.23
CA LYS A 143 0.92 -8.48 44.44
C LYS A 143 0.18 -9.38 43.46
N ARG A 144 -1.13 -9.17 43.28
CA ARG A 144 -1.95 -9.97 42.35
C ARG A 144 -1.60 -9.68 40.90
N ALA A 145 -1.49 -8.41 40.52
CA ALA A 145 -1.27 -8.00 39.13
C ALA A 145 0.08 -8.51 38.58
N LEU A 146 1.13 -8.50 39.41
CA LEU A 146 2.47 -8.94 39.01
C LEU A 146 2.74 -10.43 39.30
N GLY A 147 1.88 -11.08 40.09
CA GLY A 147 2.04 -12.48 40.50
C GLY A 147 3.12 -12.68 41.56
N LEU A 148 3.29 -11.73 42.47
CA LEU A 148 4.32 -11.75 43.51
C LEU A 148 3.94 -12.69 44.66
N GLU A 149 4.88 -13.47 45.16
CA GLU A 149 4.67 -14.29 46.37
C GLU A 149 4.53 -13.42 47.62
N ARG A 150 5.31 -12.33 47.68
CA ARG A 150 5.30 -11.30 48.72
C ARG A 150 5.61 -9.94 48.11
N ILE A 151 5.14 -8.88 48.75
CA ILE A 151 5.48 -7.50 48.39
C ILE A 151 6.05 -6.81 49.62
N ALA A 152 7.25 -6.23 49.50
CA ALA A 152 7.83 -5.43 50.57
C ALA A 152 7.30 -3.99 50.45
N THR A 153 6.90 -3.41 51.57
CA THR A 153 6.41 -2.04 51.62
C THR A 153 7.13 -1.23 52.69
N VAL A 154 7.33 0.06 52.42
CA VAL A 154 7.93 1.01 53.36
C VAL A 154 7.02 2.22 53.43
N GLY A 155 6.57 2.60 54.62
CA GLY A 155 5.66 3.72 54.77
C GLY A 155 4.71 3.59 55.94
N GLN A 156 3.62 4.35 55.89
CA GLN A 156 2.53 4.28 56.85
C GLN A 156 1.24 3.87 56.16
N GLU A 157 0.35 3.15 56.86
CA GLU A 157 -0.99 2.88 56.34
C GLU A 157 -1.77 4.19 56.24
N ARG A 158 -2.09 4.58 55.00
CA ARG A 158 -2.88 5.77 54.67
C ARG A 158 -3.57 5.62 53.33
N TYR A 159 -4.49 6.52 53.06
CA TYR A 159 -5.09 6.68 51.74
C TYR A 159 -4.09 7.35 50.78
N LEU A 160 -4.03 6.86 49.55
CA LEU A 160 -3.10 7.30 48.51
C LEU A 160 -3.89 7.89 47.34
N GLU A 161 -3.51 9.10 46.90
CA GLU A 161 -4.19 9.86 45.85
C GLU A 161 -3.37 9.92 44.56
N ARG A 162 -2.04 9.81 44.65
CA ARG A 162 -1.15 9.80 43.50
C ARG A 162 -0.06 8.75 43.63
N GLY A 163 0.10 7.93 42.60
CA GLY A 163 1.18 6.96 42.45
C GLY A 163 2.20 7.42 41.42
N ALA A 164 3.43 6.94 41.60
CA ALA A 164 4.50 6.99 40.62
C ALA A 164 5.03 5.57 40.41
N ILE A 165 5.41 5.22 39.18
CA ILE A 165 6.11 3.98 38.85
C ILE A 165 7.44 4.29 38.19
N ILE A 166 8.45 3.52 38.56
CA ILE A 166 9.73 3.39 37.84
C ILE A 166 10.00 1.90 37.73
N THR A 167 9.96 1.36 36.52
CA THR A 167 10.37 -0.02 36.23
C THR A 167 11.85 -0.21 36.55
N GLY A 168 12.24 -1.41 36.98
CA GLY A 168 13.61 -1.67 37.42
C GLY A 168 13.95 -0.97 38.74
N SER A 169 15.13 -0.32 38.79
CA SER A 169 15.70 0.26 40.02
C SER A 169 15.54 1.78 40.10
N GLY A 170 14.44 2.25 40.70
CA GLY A 170 14.12 3.68 40.86
C GLY A 170 14.20 4.22 42.29
N GLY A 171 14.54 3.40 43.29
CA GLY A 171 14.44 3.75 44.71
C GLY A 171 15.18 5.04 45.09
N SER A 172 16.36 5.29 44.52
CA SER A 172 17.19 6.47 44.79
C SER A 172 16.55 7.79 44.33
N LEU A 173 15.50 7.72 43.51
CA LEU A 173 14.80 8.90 42.98
C LEU A 173 13.63 9.33 43.86
N ALA A 174 13.33 8.61 44.95
CA ALA A 174 12.28 9.01 45.88
C ALA A 174 12.29 10.51 46.26
N PRO A 175 13.44 11.20 46.44
CA PRO A 175 13.47 12.64 46.71
C PRO A 175 12.88 13.55 45.62
N SER A 176 12.87 13.13 44.36
CA SER A 176 12.32 13.92 43.24
C SER A 176 10.88 13.56 42.89
N ILE A 177 10.34 12.49 43.49
CA ILE A 177 8.99 12.00 43.20
C ILE A 177 7.92 12.88 43.85
N LYS A 178 6.96 13.31 43.03
CA LYS A 178 5.81 14.14 43.46
C LYS A 178 4.54 13.30 43.61
N ALA A 179 4.61 12.23 44.41
CA ALA A 179 3.51 11.27 44.60
C ALA A 179 3.48 10.72 46.04
N ASP A 180 2.35 10.15 46.44
CA ASP A 180 2.17 9.51 47.74
C ASP A 180 2.82 8.12 47.82
N ALA A 181 2.92 7.47 46.66
CA ALA A 181 3.48 6.14 46.52
C ALA A 181 4.44 6.06 45.34
N LEU A 182 5.55 5.34 45.52
CA LEU A 182 6.48 4.98 44.44
C LEU A 182 6.57 3.45 44.33
N LEU A 183 6.24 2.95 43.14
CA LEU A 183 6.34 1.55 42.75
C LEU A 183 7.65 1.35 42.00
N THR A 184 8.56 0.53 42.54
CA THR A 184 9.85 0.26 41.89
C THR A 184 10.50 -1.01 42.44
N GLY A 185 11.51 -1.55 41.77
CA GLY A 185 12.32 -2.68 42.24
C GLY A 185 13.65 -2.24 42.90
N ASP A 186 14.41 -3.22 43.39
CA ASP A 186 15.78 -3.06 43.93
C ASP A 186 15.95 -1.97 44.99
N ILE A 187 14.99 -1.87 45.90
CA ILE A 187 14.96 -0.82 46.91
C ILE A 187 16.06 -1.05 47.97
N LYS A 188 17.03 -0.14 48.04
CA LYS A 188 18.06 -0.17 49.09
C LYS A 188 17.51 0.35 50.41
N TYR A 189 18.09 -0.12 51.51
CA TYR A 189 17.68 0.29 52.86
C TYR A 189 17.69 1.80 53.08
N HIS A 190 18.74 2.51 52.62
CA HIS A 190 18.84 3.95 52.80
C HIS A 190 17.82 4.72 51.95
N ASP A 191 17.60 4.29 50.70
CA ASP A 191 16.56 4.85 49.84
C ASP A 191 15.17 4.70 50.47
N ALA A 192 14.91 3.55 51.09
CA ALA A 192 13.71 3.30 51.87
C ALA A 192 13.53 4.26 53.07
N MET A 193 14.59 4.52 53.83
CA MET A 193 14.52 5.47 54.95
C MET A 193 14.30 6.90 54.48
N ILE A 194 14.91 7.29 53.35
CA ILE A 194 14.72 8.60 52.74
C ILE A 194 13.26 8.76 52.31
N ALA A 195 12.71 7.82 51.53
CA ALA A 195 11.32 7.87 51.09
C ALA A 195 10.35 7.96 52.27
N LYS A 196 10.58 7.15 53.32
CA LYS A 196 9.78 7.20 54.56
C LYS A 196 9.83 8.57 55.24
N SER A 197 11.00 9.21 55.29
CA SER A 197 11.16 10.55 55.88
C SER A 197 10.44 11.65 55.09
N LEU A 198 10.28 11.45 53.78
CA LEU A 198 9.55 12.33 52.87
C LEU A 198 8.05 12.02 52.83
N GLY A 199 7.60 10.99 53.55
CA GLY A 199 6.19 10.57 53.56
C GLY A 199 5.74 9.89 52.27
N ILE A 200 6.67 9.33 51.50
CA ILE A 200 6.40 8.56 50.28
C ILE A 200 6.39 7.07 50.65
N ASN A 201 5.30 6.39 50.32
CA ASN A 201 5.18 4.95 50.51
C ASN A 201 5.86 4.20 49.35
N LEU A 202 6.83 3.35 49.65
CA LEU A 202 7.47 2.50 48.65
C LEU A 202 6.84 1.12 48.59
N PHE A 203 6.76 0.60 47.37
CA PHE A 203 6.32 -0.75 47.07
C PHE A 203 7.36 -1.42 46.18
N ASP A 204 8.00 -2.46 46.71
CA ASP A 204 8.94 -3.27 45.96
C ASP A 204 8.18 -4.21 45.01
N ILE A 205 8.10 -3.82 43.74
CA ILE A 205 7.37 -4.57 42.71
C ILE A 205 8.23 -5.62 42.00
N GLY A 206 9.50 -5.76 42.40
CA GLY A 206 10.46 -6.65 41.76
C GLY A 206 11.02 -6.08 40.45
N HIS A 207 12.34 -6.18 40.27
CA HIS A 207 13.02 -5.70 39.06
C HIS A 207 12.54 -6.47 37.82
N TYR A 208 12.74 -7.80 37.83
CA TYR A 208 12.35 -8.68 36.73
C TYR A 208 10.85 -8.61 36.44
N GLU A 209 10.01 -8.62 37.48
CA GLU A 209 8.55 -8.63 37.31
C GLU A 209 8.03 -7.35 36.68
N SER A 210 8.70 -6.21 36.93
CA SER A 210 8.36 -4.94 36.32
C SER A 210 8.85 -4.81 34.87
N GLU A 211 9.85 -5.57 34.44
CA GLU A 211 10.48 -5.36 33.12
C GLU A 211 10.35 -6.53 32.14
N ARG A 212 9.95 -7.72 32.59
CA ARG A 212 9.82 -8.93 31.75
C ARG A 212 8.97 -8.76 30.49
N PHE A 213 8.16 -7.71 30.44
CA PHE A 213 7.30 -7.33 29.31
C PHE A 213 8.08 -6.70 28.14
N PHE A 214 9.33 -6.27 28.32
CA PHE A 214 10.15 -5.66 27.28
C PHE A 214 10.09 -6.44 25.95
N GLY A 215 10.35 -7.75 26.01
CA GLY A 215 10.38 -8.60 24.83
C GLY A 215 9.02 -8.68 24.13
N GLU A 216 7.94 -8.79 24.90
CA GLU A 216 6.58 -8.83 24.36
C GLU A 216 6.18 -7.50 23.71
N ILE A 217 6.50 -6.38 24.36
CA ILE A 217 6.17 -5.05 23.87
C ILE A 217 6.93 -4.78 22.57
N LEU A 218 8.26 -4.97 22.56
CA LEU A 218 9.06 -4.73 21.37
C LEU A 218 8.61 -5.64 20.22
N ALA A 219 8.32 -6.90 20.50
CA ALA A 219 7.75 -7.83 19.53
C ALA A 219 6.40 -7.37 18.96
N SER A 220 5.51 -6.86 19.81
CA SER A 220 4.22 -6.32 19.38
C SER A 220 4.36 -5.08 18.48
N VAL A 221 5.34 -4.23 18.76
CA VAL A 221 5.65 -3.04 17.96
C VAL A 221 6.18 -3.45 16.59
N LEU A 222 7.09 -4.43 16.55
CA LEU A 222 7.60 -5.01 15.30
C LEU A 222 6.46 -5.58 14.43
N LYS A 223 5.51 -6.33 15.03
CA LYS A 223 4.36 -6.92 14.32
C LYS A 223 3.38 -5.92 13.68
N LYS A 224 3.19 -4.73 14.27
CA LYS A 224 2.20 -3.75 13.78
C LYS A 224 2.46 -3.31 12.33
N HIS A 225 3.71 -3.28 11.89
CA HIS A 225 4.08 -2.80 10.56
C HIS A 225 3.63 -3.74 9.42
N LEU A 226 3.63 -5.06 9.64
CA LEU A 226 3.16 -6.03 8.65
C LEU A 226 1.63 -5.96 8.45
N ASN A 227 0.88 -5.78 9.54
CA ASN A 227 -0.58 -5.68 9.47
C ASN A 227 -1.04 -4.45 8.70
N HIS A 228 -0.40 -3.29 8.91
CA HIS A 228 -0.72 -2.09 8.16
C HIS A 228 -0.44 -2.25 6.65
N LEU A 229 0.59 -3.02 6.26
CA LEU A 229 0.85 -3.35 4.85
C LEU A 229 -0.23 -4.24 4.23
N ILE A 230 -0.74 -5.22 4.98
CA ILE A 230 -1.85 -6.06 4.54
C ILE A 230 -3.11 -5.21 4.34
N GLU A 231 -3.38 -4.30 5.28
CA GLU A 231 -4.54 -3.40 5.23
C GLU A 231 -4.47 -2.44 4.03
N ILE A 232 -3.33 -1.77 3.79
CA ILE A 232 -3.13 -0.95 2.59
C ILE A 232 -3.31 -1.77 1.31
N ALA A 233 -2.75 -2.98 1.26
CA ALA A 233 -2.88 -3.83 0.08
C ALA A 233 -4.34 -4.25 -0.21
N ASN A 234 -5.18 -4.38 0.83
CA ASN A 234 -6.60 -4.65 0.67
C ASN A 234 -7.39 -3.41 0.22
N ILE A 235 -7.07 -2.24 0.77
CA ILE A 235 -7.66 -0.97 0.32
C ILE A 235 -7.32 -0.71 -1.15
N ASP A 236 -6.07 -0.93 -1.56
CA ASP A 236 -5.65 -0.79 -2.96
C ASP A 236 -6.36 -1.78 -3.90
N LYS A 237 -6.62 -3.01 -3.44
CA LYS A 237 -7.44 -3.98 -4.21
C LYS A 237 -8.87 -3.50 -4.38
N GLU A 238 -9.46 -2.93 -3.33
CA GLU A 238 -10.80 -2.36 -3.37
C GLU A 238 -10.86 -1.18 -4.36
N ILE A 239 -9.88 -0.27 -4.30
CA ILE A 239 -9.75 0.85 -5.25
C ILE A 239 -9.66 0.35 -6.70
N ASP A 240 -8.77 -0.61 -6.97
CA ASP A 240 -8.60 -1.17 -8.31
C ASP A 240 -9.86 -1.94 -8.78
N SER A 241 -10.70 -2.43 -7.86
CA SER A 241 -11.94 -3.17 -8.20
C SER A 241 -13.08 -2.29 -8.72
N PHE A 242 -13.00 -0.96 -8.51
CA PHE A 242 -13.99 -0.03 -9.05
C PHE A 242 -13.87 0.14 -10.57
N GLU A 243 -12.65 0.04 -11.14
CA GLU A 243 -12.44 0.25 -12.58
C GLU A 243 -13.17 -0.80 -13.46
N PRO A 244 -13.12 -2.11 -13.15
CA PRO A 244 -13.96 -3.10 -13.83
C PRO A 244 -15.47 -2.83 -13.67
N ARG A 245 -15.92 -2.34 -12.51
CA ARG A 245 -17.35 -2.00 -12.28
C ARG A 245 -17.78 -0.85 -13.20
N ILE A 246 -16.98 0.21 -13.30
CA ILE A 246 -17.21 1.35 -14.19
C ILE A 246 -17.21 0.89 -15.65
N THR A 247 -16.25 0.05 -16.04
CA THR A 247 -16.16 -0.51 -17.40
C THR A 247 -17.42 -1.29 -17.77
N LYS A 248 -17.92 -2.12 -16.84
CA LYS A 248 -19.15 -2.90 -17.04
C LYS A 248 -20.39 -2.01 -17.18
N ILE A 249 -20.49 -0.95 -16.39
CA ILE A 249 -21.60 0.03 -16.49
C ILE A 249 -21.57 0.74 -17.85
N ARG A 250 -20.37 1.06 -18.36
CA ARG A 250 -20.18 1.71 -19.66
C ARG A 250 -20.29 0.76 -20.85
N GLU A 251 -20.40 -0.56 -20.65
CA GLU A 251 -20.35 -1.55 -21.72
C GLU A 251 -21.46 -1.34 -22.76
N GLU A 252 -22.70 -1.15 -22.31
CA GLU A 252 -23.85 -0.92 -23.19
C GLU A 252 -23.74 0.42 -23.93
N LEU A 253 -23.28 1.48 -23.25
CA LEU A 253 -23.04 2.78 -23.89
C LEU A 253 -21.96 2.66 -24.99
N ASN A 254 -20.88 1.95 -24.71
CA ASN A 254 -19.80 1.73 -25.67
C ASN A 254 -20.26 0.93 -26.90
N LYS A 255 -21.17 -0.05 -26.73
CA LYS A 255 -21.77 -0.79 -27.86
C LYS A 255 -22.57 0.13 -28.78
N VAL A 256 -23.40 1.01 -28.22
CA VAL A 256 -24.19 1.99 -28.98
C VAL A 256 -23.26 2.97 -29.72
N LEU A 257 -22.23 3.49 -29.03
CA LEU A 257 -21.26 4.40 -29.64
C LEU A 257 -20.48 3.73 -30.79
N ALA A 258 -20.03 2.50 -30.61
CA ALA A 258 -19.33 1.74 -31.65
C ALA A 258 -20.24 1.49 -32.87
N LYS A 259 -21.52 1.17 -32.65
CA LYS A 259 -22.47 0.97 -33.75
C LYS A 259 -22.73 2.26 -34.52
N LYS A 260 -22.87 3.39 -33.84
CA LYS A 260 -23.00 4.71 -34.49
C LYS A 260 -21.77 5.06 -35.32
N GLU A 261 -20.57 4.79 -34.79
CA GLU A 261 -19.32 5.04 -35.51
C GLU A 261 -19.22 4.18 -36.78
N GLU A 262 -19.62 2.91 -36.71
CA GLU A 262 -19.70 2.02 -37.88
C GLU A 262 -20.65 2.56 -38.94
N LEU A 263 -21.90 2.89 -38.56
CA LEU A 263 -22.88 3.45 -39.50
C LEU A 263 -22.43 4.79 -40.11
N THR A 264 -21.75 5.62 -39.34
CA THR A 264 -21.21 6.90 -39.83
C THR A 264 -20.12 6.68 -40.88
N LYS A 265 -19.28 5.65 -40.71
CA LYS A 265 -18.27 5.27 -41.71
C LYS A 265 -18.93 4.75 -42.99
N GLU A 266 -19.97 3.93 -42.88
CA GLU A 266 -20.73 3.44 -44.04
C GLU A 266 -21.39 4.60 -44.81
N ILE A 267 -22.01 5.56 -44.11
CA ILE A 267 -22.56 6.77 -44.75
C ILE A 267 -21.48 7.56 -45.48
N ALA A 268 -20.29 7.71 -44.89
CA ALA A 268 -19.19 8.42 -45.55
C ALA A 268 -18.77 7.71 -46.85
N ILE A 269 -18.62 6.38 -46.83
CA ILE A 269 -18.27 5.58 -48.01
C ILE A 269 -19.35 5.71 -49.09
N LEU A 270 -20.61 5.50 -48.75
CA LEU A 270 -21.72 5.65 -49.69
C LEU A 270 -21.84 7.08 -50.24
N GLY A 271 -21.52 8.07 -49.40
CA GLY A 271 -21.47 9.48 -49.79
C GLY A 271 -20.38 9.78 -50.82
N ASP A 272 -19.21 9.14 -50.69
CA ASP A 272 -18.11 9.22 -51.66
C ASP A 272 -18.50 8.55 -52.97
N ASP A 273 -19.03 7.32 -52.92
CA ASP A 273 -19.51 6.58 -54.10
C ASP A 273 -20.59 7.36 -54.85
N ARG A 274 -21.55 7.95 -54.13
CA ARG A 274 -22.60 8.79 -54.71
C ARG A 274 -22.01 10.00 -55.43
N ARG A 275 -21.01 10.66 -54.84
CA ARG A 275 -20.32 11.80 -55.47
C ARG A 275 -19.58 11.38 -56.74
N ASP A 276 -18.95 10.21 -56.74
CA ASP A 276 -18.28 9.67 -57.93
C ASP A 276 -19.28 9.31 -59.04
N ILE A 277 -20.44 8.75 -58.69
CA ILE A 277 -21.53 8.49 -59.65
C ILE A 277 -22.04 9.81 -60.22
N GLU A 278 -22.28 10.81 -59.38
CA GLU A 278 -22.72 12.15 -59.80
C GLU A 278 -21.75 12.78 -60.82
N LEU A 279 -20.45 12.72 -60.57
CA LEU A 279 -19.44 13.22 -61.50
C LEU A 279 -19.45 12.47 -62.84
N LYS A 280 -19.70 11.15 -62.82
CA LYS A 280 -19.85 10.36 -64.05
C LYS A 280 -21.13 10.73 -64.81
N THR A 281 -22.24 10.97 -64.10
CA THR A 281 -23.49 11.42 -64.71
C THR A 281 -23.28 12.75 -65.43
N GLN A 282 -22.72 13.75 -64.73
CA GLN A 282 -22.43 15.07 -65.31
C GLN A 282 -21.51 15.00 -66.53
N LYS A 283 -20.51 14.10 -66.52
CA LYS A 283 -19.64 13.89 -67.67
C LYS A 283 -20.39 13.30 -68.87
N ASN A 284 -21.31 12.36 -68.65
CA ASN A 284 -22.13 11.78 -69.72
C ASN A 284 -23.16 12.79 -70.24
N GLU A 285 -23.71 13.65 -69.39
CA GLU A 285 -24.61 14.75 -69.79
C GLU A 285 -23.89 15.75 -70.70
N LEU A 286 -22.67 16.16 -70.34
CA LEU A 286 -21.84 17.02 -71.20
C LEU A 286 -21.54 16.35 -72.54
N HIS A 287 -21.21 15.06 -72.54
CA HIS A 287 -20.98 14.32 -73.77
C HIS A 287 -22.24 14.23 -74.64
N LEU A 288 -23.41 14.05 -74.02
CA LEU A 288 -24.71 14.06 -74.69
C LEU A 288 -25.01 15.41 -75.33
N GLU A 289 -24.67 16.52 -74.66
CA GLU A 289 -24.81 17.88 -75.19
C GLU A 289 -23.89 18.13 -76.39
N GLU A 290 -22.64 17.66 -76.34
CA GLU A 290 -21.69 17.70 -77.45
C GLU A 290 -22.20 16.91 -78.67
N LEU A 291 -22.68 15.68 -78.44
CA LEU A 291 -23.24 14.83 -79.51
C LEU A 291 -24.50 15.44 -80.13
N SER A 292 -25.35 16.06 -79.31
CA SER A 292 -26.55 16.76 -79.77
C SER A 292 -26.19 17.96 -80.65
N SER A 293 -25.21 18.75 -80.23
CA SER A 293 -24.66 19.86 -81.02
C SER A 293 -24.06 19.37 -82.35
N LYS A 294 -23.35 18.23 -82.33
CA LYS A 294 -22.80 17.59 -83.53
C LYS A 294 -23.89 17.12 -84.50
N LEU A 295 -24.97 16.53 -83.99
CA LEU A 295 -26.13 16.14 -84.80
C LEU A 295 -26.81 17.36 -85.45
N GLU A 296 -26.91 18.49 -84.75
CA GLU A 296 -27.40 19.74 -85.35
C GLU A 296 -26.49 20.24 -86.48
N GLU A 297 -25.17 20.16 -86.32
CA GLU A 297 -24.22 20.50 -87.38
C GLU A 297 -24.32 19.57 -88.58
N ILE A 298 -24.45 18.26 -88.36
CA ILE A 298 -24.65 17.26 -89.41
C ILE A 298 -25.95 17.57 -90.18
N ALA A 299 -27.04 17.90 -89.47
CA ALA A 299 -28.30 18.31 -90.08
C ALA A 299 -28.19 19.62 -90.90
N LYS A 300 -27.39 20.59 -90.45
CA LYS A 300 -27.08 21.82 -91.21
C LYS A 300 -26.26 21.51 -92.47
N LYS A 301 -25.23 20.66 -92.37
CA LYS A 301 -24.40 20.21 -93.50
C LYS A 301 -25.20 19.41 -94.52
N GLY A 302 -26.15 18.59 -94.06
CA GLY A 302 -27.09 17.82 -94.88
C GLY A 302 -27.88 18.65 -95.88
N LYS A 303 -28.25 19.89 -95.53
CA LYS A 303 -28.98 20.81 -96.40
C LYS A 303 -28.14 21.39 -97.55
N ALA A 304 -26.81 21.24 -97.52
CA ALA A 304 -25.88 21.85 -98.46
C ALA A 304 -25.14 20.84 -99.38
N ILE A 305 -25.46 19.55 -99.29
CA ILE A 305 -24.77 18.47 -100.01
C ILE A 305 -25.07 18.49 -101.51
N LYS A 306 -24.06 18.22 -102.34
CA LYS A 306 -24.17 18.17 -103.81
C LYS A 306 -23.77 16.83 -104.44
N THR A 307 -23.15 15.91 -103.68
CA THR A 307 -22.67 14.61 -104.20
C THR A 307 -23.19 13.41 -103.38
N GLU A 308 -23.43 12.29 -104.06
CA GLU A 308 -23.97 11.05 -103.44
C GLU A 308 -23.01 10.43 -102.41
N LYS A 309 -21.70 10.61 -102.60
CA LYS A 309 -20.65 10.08 -101.73
C LYS A 309 -20.59 10.83 -100.38
N GLU A 310 -20.78 12.16 -100.41
CA GLU A 310 -20.89 12.99 -99.21
C GLU A 310 -22.17 12.70 -98.43
N MET A 311 -23.28 12.43 -99.12
CA MET A 311 -24.55 12.04 -98.50
C MET A 311 -24.43 10.73 -97.71
N LYS A 312 -23.81 9.69 -98.29
CA LYS A 312 -23.58 8.41 -97.61
C LYS A 312 -22.64 8.54 -96.41
N ALA A 313 -21.61 9.38 -96.49
CA ALA A 313 -20.68 9.63 -95.39
C ALA A 313 -21.37 10.38 -94.22
N LEU A 314 -22.14 11.42 -94.52
CA LEU A 314 -22.90 12.17 -93.50
C LEU A 314 -24.01 11.34 -92.86
N SER A 315 -24.68 10.47 -93.64
CA SER A 315 -25.68 9.53 -93.11
C SER A 315 -25.07 8.52 -92.12
N LEU A 316 -23.87 7.99 -92.41
CA LEU A 316 -23.17 7.09 -91.50
C LEU A 316 -22.72 7.81 -90.23
N GLU A 317 -22.24 9.05 -90.36
CA GLU A 317 -21.85 9.87 -89.21
C GLU A 317 -23.06 10.23 -88.32
N GLU A 318 -24.23 10.47 -88.93
CA GLU A 318 -25.49 10.69 -88.22
C GLU A 318 -25.96 9.43 -87.47
N GLU A 319 -25.88 8.24 -88.07
CA GLU A 319 -26.23 6.98 -87.42
C GLU A 319 -25.32 6.69 -86.23
N ILE A 320 -24.01 6.86 -86.38
CA ILE A 320 -23.04 6.66 -85.29
C ILE A 320 -23.32 7.63 -84.14
N ALA A 321 -23.58 8.91 -84.44
CA ALA A 321 -23.87 9.90 -83.41
C ALA A 321 -25.22 9.63 -82.71
N LYS A 322 -26.24 9.17 -83.44
CA LYS A 322 -27.52 8.74 -82.84
C LYS A 322 -27.34 7.54 -81.92
N GLU A 323 -26.57 6.53 -82.33
CA GLU A 323 -26.30 5.34 -81.51
C GLU A 323 -25.54 5.72 -80.22
N GLN A 324 -24.55 6.61 -80.33
CA GLN A 324 -23.82 7.16 -79.18
C GLN A 324 -24.73 7.97 -78.23
N VAL A 325 -25.70 8.72 -78.76
CA VAL A 325 -26.72 9.43 -77.97
C VAL A 325 -27.61 8.45 -77.20
N THR A 326 -28.08 7.37 -77.83
CA THR A 326 -28.84 6.32 -77.12
C THR A 326 -28.03 5.70 -76.00
N PHE A 327 -26.76 5.35 -76.26
CA PHE A 327 -25.88 4.78 -75.24
C PHE A 327 -25.64 5.75 -74.06
N ALA A 328 -25.38 7.02 -74.35
CA ALA A 328 -25.19 8.03 -73.31
C ALA A 328 -26.46 8.21 -72.44
N ASN A 329 -27.65 8.23 -73.05
CA ASN A 329 -28.91 8.29 -72.30
C ASN A 329 -29.16 7.05 -71.44
N GLU A 330 -28.88 5.86 -71.97
CA GLU A 330 -29.01 4.60 -71.20
C GLU A 330 -28.03 4.57 -70.00
N GLU A 331 -26.80 5.05 -70.19
CA GLU A 331 -25.81 5.11 -69.12
C GLU A 331 -26.16 6.17 -68.07
N ILE A 332 -26.67 7.34 -68.47
CA ILE A 332 -27.19 8.36 -67.54
C ILE A 332 -28.32 7.78 -66.69
N ALA A 333 -29.32 7.15 -67.32
CA ALA A 333 -30.44 6.53 -66.61
C ALA A 333 -29.98 5.43 -65.64
N ARG A 334 -28.95 4.66 -66.01
CA ARG A 334 -28.33 3.65 -65.13
C ARG A 334 -27.65 4.29 -63.93
N LEU A 335 -26.87 5.35 -64.15
CA LEU A 335 -26.15 6.07 -63.11
C LEU A 335 -27.10 6.80 -62.15
N GLU A 336 -28.18 7.42 -62.65
CA GLU A 336 -29.22 8.04 -61.82
C GLU A 336 -29.90 7.02 -60.90
N LYS A 337 -30.25 5.84 -61.42
CA LYS A 337 -30.82 4.77 -60.60
C LYS A 337 -29.86 4.27 -59.52
N LEU A 338 -28.57 4.15 -59.85
CA LEU A 338 -27.54 3.80 -58.87
C LEU A 338 -27.39 4.88 -57.79
N LYS A 339 -27.41 6.15 -58.18
CA LYS A 339 -27.37 7.29 -57.25
C LYS A 339 -28.56 7.28 -56.30
N GLU A 340 -29.78 7.09 -56.82
CA GLU A 340 -31.00 7.04 -56.01
C GLU A 340 -30.96 5.89 -54.99
N SER A 341 -30.52 4.69 -55.41
CA SER A 341 -30.30 3.56 -54.50
C SER A 341 -29.33 3.90 -53.38
N LYS A 342 -28.23 4.62 -53.66
CA LYS A 342 -27.26 5.05 -52.66
C LYS A 342 -27.83 6.11 -51.71
N GLU A 343 -28.67 7.01 -52.20
CA GLU A 343 -29.35 7.98 -51.35
C GLU A 343 -30.38 7.34 -50.41
N GLU A 344 -31.06 6.29 -50.86
CA GLU A 344 -31.98 5.53 -50.03
C GLU A 344 -31.25 4.74 -48.94
N GLU A 345 -30.11 4.09 -49.27
CA GLU A 345 -29.23 3.43 -48.30
C GLU A 345 -28.72 4.42 -47.23
N ILE A 346 -28.25 5.60 -47.64
CA ILE A 346 -27.78 6.66 -46.73
C ILE A 346 -28.88 7.10 -45.78
N LYS A 347 -30.08 7.41 -46.30
CA LYS A 347 -31.24 7.81 -45.47
C LYS A 347 -31.60 6.73 -44.44
N GLY A 348 -31.57 5.46 -44.84
CA GLY A 348 -31.82 4.33 -43.94
C GLY A 348 -30.82 4.26 -42.79
N TYR A 349 -29.53 4.53 -43.04
CA TYR A 349 -28.53 4.60 -41.98
C TYR A 349 -28.64 5.86 -41.13
N GLU A 350 -28.99 7.03 -41.70
CA GLU A 350 -29.25 8.26 -40.95
C GLU A 350 -30.41 8.09 -39.96
N GLU A 351 -31.48 7.41 -40.36
CA GLU A 351 -32.61 7.10 -39.48
C GLU A 351 -32.20 6.17 -38.33
N GLN A 352 -31.40 5.12 -38.61
CA GLN A 352 -30.84 4.25 -37.57
C GLN A 352 -29.95 5.03 -36.59
N ILE A 353 -29.11 5.95 -37.07
CA ILE A 353 -28.28 6.82 -36.21
C ILE A 353 -29.16 7.72 -35.33
N SER A 354 -30.27 8.23 -35.84
CA SER A 354 -31.21 9.05 -35.08
C SER A 354 -31.79 8.27 -33.89
N ILE A 355 -32.26 7.04 -34.13
CA ILE A 355 -32.78 6.14 -33.08
C ILE A 355 -31.71 5.84 -32.03
N LEU A 356 -30.51 5.44 -32.47
CA LEU A 356 -29.39 5.14 -31.57
C LEU A 356 -28.93 6.38 -30.78
N SER A 357 -29.14 7.59 -31.29
CA SER A 357 -28.79 8.83 -30.58
C SER A 357 -29.72 9.10 -29.40
N GLU A 358 -31.01 8.80 -29.53
CA GLU A 358 -31.96 8.92 -28.42
C GLU A 358 -31.71 7.83 -27.37
N GLU A 359 -31.42 6.60 -27.80
CA GLU A 359 -31.01 5.50 -26.92
C GLU A 359 -29.72 5.84 -26.16
N GLN A 360 -28.70 6.37 -26.85
CA GLN A 360 -27.45 6.83 -26.24
C GLN A 360 -27.73 7.82 -25.11
N LYS A 361 -28.55 8.84 -25.35
CA LYS A 361 -28.82 9.90 -24.36
C LYS A 361 -29.42 9.35 -23.08
N ASN A 362 -30.35 8.39 -23.19
CA ASN A 362 -30.98 7.75 -22.04
C ASN A 362 -29.97 6.89 -21.25
N ILE A 363 -29.16 6.10 -21.95
CA ILE A 363 -28.12 5.26 -21.33
C ILE A 363 -27.05 6.14 -20.67
N GLU A 364 -26.62 7.20 -21.34
CA GLU A 364 -25.58 8.12 -20.85
C GLU A 364 -25.97 8.77 -19.53
N GLN A 365 -27.23 9.21 -19.38
CA GLN A 365 -27.72 9.78 -18.13
C GLN A 365 -27.73 8.75 -16.98
N ALA A 366 -28.13 7.50 -17.26
CA ALA A 366 -28.13 6.44 -16.26
C ALA A 366 -26.70 6.02 -15.86
N VAL A 367 -25.80 5.90 -16.85
CA VAL A 367 -24.38 5.61 -16.65
C VAL A 367 -23.71 6.69 -15.81
N GLN A 368 -23.98 7.97 -16.11
CA GLN A 368 -23.40 9.10 -15.39
C GLN A 368 -23.74 9.03 -13.89
N SER A 369 -25.00 8.82 -13.55
CA SER A 369 -25.44 8.70 -12.15
C SER A 369 -24.76 7.55 -11.40
N GLN A 370 -24.64 6.37 -12.03
CA GLN A 370 -24.02 5.20 -11.40
C GLN A 370 -22.51 5.37 -11.24
N VAL A 371 -21.86 6.00 -12.21
CA VAL A 371 -20.41 6.31 -12.14
C VAL A 371 -20.14 7.31 -11.03
N GLU A 372 -20.97 8.34 -10.87
CA GLU A 372 -20.83 9.32 -9.78
C GLU A 372 -20.94 8.67 -8.39
N GLU A 373 -21.86 7.72 -8.21
CA GLU A 373 -22.00 6.97 -6.96
C GLU A 373 -20.74 6.13 -6.65
N ILE A 374 -20.24 5.40 -7.65
CA ILE A 374 -19.01 4.60 -7.52
C ILE A 374 -17.80 5.48 -7.24
N GLU A 375 -17.69 6.64 -7.88
CA GLU A 375 -16.60 7.59 -7.65
C GLU A 375 -16.65 8.16 -6.22
N ALA A 376 -17.84 8.38 -5.68
CA ALA A 376 -18.01 8.78 -4.28
C ALA A 376 -17.58 7.66 -3.31
N GLU A 377 -17.91 6.40 -3.59
CA GLU A 377 -17.41 5.23 -2.85
C GLU A 377 -15.87 5.15 -2.92
N ARG A 378 -15.30 5.22 -4.12
CA ARG A 378 -13.85 5.19 -4.37
C ARG A 378 -13.12 6.27 -3.58
N THR A 379 -13.69 7.48 -3.53
CA THR A 379 -13.13 8.61 -2.77
C THR A 379 -13.12 8.34 -1.25
N LYS A 380 -14.15 7.70 -0.70
CA LYS A 380 -14.17 7.32 0.72
C LYS A 380 -13.08 6.31 1.05
N VAL A 381 -12.93 5.29 0.21
CA VAL A 381 -11.90 4.25 0.34
C VAL A 381 -10.49 4.86 0.23
N PHE A 382 -10.29 5.81 -0.69
CA PHE A 382 -9.02 6.53 -0.83
C PHE A 382 -8.66 7.35 0.42
N LYS A 383 -9.63 8.04 1.03
CA LYS A 383 -9.39 8.77 2.30
C LYS A 383 -9.00 7.85 3.44
N ALA A 384 -9.55 6.64 3.49
CA ALA A 384 -9.14 5.63 4.47
C ALA A 384 -7.67 5.20 4.25
N LYS A 385 -7.24 5.04 2.99
CA LYS A 385 -5.82 4.82 2.64
C LYS A 385 -4.93 5.94 3.17
N GLU A 386 -5.27 7.20 2.90
CA GLU A 386 -4.47 8.35 3.33
C GLU A 386 -4.29 8.40 4.85
N ALA A 387 -5.38 8.19 5.60
CA ALA A 387 -5.33 8.18 7.06
C ALA A 387 -4.43 7.07 7.64
N LEU A 388 -4.30 5.94 6.94
CA LEU A 388 -3.43 4.83 7.31
C LEU A 388 -1.97 5.10 6.93
N VAL A 389 -1.71 5.59 5.71
CA VAL A 389 -0.37 5.93 5.20
C VAL A 389 0.33 6.96 6.09
N VAL A 390 -0.40 7.95 6.61
CA VAL A 390 0.15 8.98 7.51
C VAL A 390 0.70 8.39 8.81
N LYS A 391 0.16 7.25 9.27
CA LYS A 391 0.58 6.57 10.50
C LYS A 391 1.70 5.55 10.29
N MET A 392 2.15 5.37 9.06
CA MET A 392 3.13 4.35 8.68
C MET A 392 4.50 4.96 8.39
N ASP A 393 5.53 4.12 8.58
CA ASP A 393 6.90 4.41 8.18
C ASP A 393 6.97 4.64 6.65
N GLN A 394 7.54 5.78 6.26
CA GLN A 394 7.63 6.22 4.87
C GLN A 394 8.55 5.34 4.01
N LYS A 395 9.58 4.73 4.59
CA LYS A 395 10.45 3.75 3.90
C LYS A 395 9.68 2.47 3.61
N ILE A 396 8.84 2.01 4.56
CA ILE A 396 7.97 0.84 4.37
C ILE A 396 6.93 1.12 3.27
N ILE A 397 6.32 2.30 3.26
CA ILE A 397 5.40 2.73 2.20
C ILE A 397 6.12 2.80 0.84
N ALA A 398 7.30 3.42 0.78
CA ALA A 398 8.06 3.52 -0.46
C ALA A 398 8.45 2.12 -1.00
N PHE A 399 8.79 1.19 -0.11
CA PHE A 399 9.07 -0.20 -0.46
C PHE A 399 7.84 -0.91 -1.03
N TYR A 400 6.69 -0.79 -0.37
CA TYR A 400 5.42 -1.31 -0.86
C TYR A 400 5.04 -0.73 -2.22
N GLU A 401 5.07 0.59 -2.40
CA GLU A 401 4.71 1.26 -3.65
C GLU A 401 5.65 0.85 -4.80
N LYS A 402 6.94 0.63 -4.51
CA LYS A 402 7.90 0.10 -5.50
C LYS A 402 7.49 -1.29 -5.99
N ILE A 403 7.02 -2.16 -5.10
CA ILE A 403 6.51 -3.48 -5.47
C ILE A 403 5.18 -3.36 -6.22
N ARG A 404 4.27 -2.49 -5.75
CA ARG A 404 2.95 -2.25 -6.35
C ARG A 404 3.00 -1.79 -7.79
N LYS A 405 3.99 -0.98 -8.18
CA LYS A 405 4.16 -0.55 -9.58
C LYS A 405 4.11 -1.71 -10.58
N TRP A 406 4.76 -2.83 -10.25
CA TRP A 406 4.83 -3.99 -11.13
C TRP A 406 3.92 -5.16 -10.69
N ALA A 407 3.70 -5.34 -9.38
CA ALA A 407 2.93 -6.47 -8.84
C ALA A 407 1.44 -6.16 -8.63
N LYS A 408 1.03 -4.89 -8.69
CA LYS A 408 -0.36 -4.42 -8.50
C LYS A 408 -0.99 -5.03 -7.23
N ASN A 409 -2.17 -5.63 -7.36
CA ASN A 409 -2.91 -6.28 -6.27
C ASN A 409 -2.24 -7.53 -5.69
N ALA A 410 -1.15 -8.01 -6.30
CA ALA A 410 -0.35 -9.13 -5.80
C ALA A 410 0.94 -8.64 -5.11
N SER A 411 0.97 -7.44 -4.54
CA SER A 411 2.18 -6.90 -3.89
C SER A 411 2.46 -7.54 -2.53
N VAL A 412 1.40 -7.82 -1.77
CA VAL A 412 1.43 -8.49 -0.46
C VAL A 412 0.61 -9.77 -0.59
N VAL A 413 1.24 -10.93 -0.39
CA VAL A 413 0.64 -12.24 -0.68
C VAL A 413 0.87 -13.23 0.46
N PRO A 414 -0.11 -14.12 0.73
CA PRO A 414 0.06 -15.15 1.74
C PRO A 414 1.05 -16.21 1.25
N VAL A 415 1.67 -16.91 2.20
CA VAL A 415 2.35 -18.18 1.92
C VAL A 415 1.37 -19.33 2.13
N ARG A 416 1.17 -20.14 1.09
CA ARG A 416 0.27 -21.30 1.09
C ARG A 416 1.02 -22.56 0.72
N LYS A 417 0.90 -23.63 1.52
CA LYS A 417 1.59 -24.91 1.28
C LYS A 417 3.10 -24.72 1.01
N GLN A 418 3.73 -23.82 1.77
CA GLN A 418 5.15 -23.45 1.60
C GLN A 418 5.48 -22.84 0.22
N ALA A 419 4.51 -22.25 -0.48
CA ALA A 419 4.73 -21.55 -1.74
C ALA A 419 4.27 -20.09 -1.63
N CYS A 420 4.96 -19.21 -2.36
CA CYS A 420 4.57 -17.82 -2.47
C CYS A 420 3.20 -17.70 -3.16
N GLY A 421 2.23 -17.01 -2.56
CA GLY A 421 0.89 -16.83 -3.14
C GLY A 421 0.85 -15.96 -4.41
N GLY A 422 1.97 -15.36 -4.81
CA GLY A 422 2.08 -14.56 -6.03
C GLY A 422 2.74 -15.29 -7.20
N CYS A 423 3.89 -15.94 -7.00
CA CYS A 423 4.57 -16.70 -8.06
C CYS A 423 4.35 -18.21 -7.99
N PHE A 424 3.72 -18.71 -6.92
CA PHE A 424 3.44 -20.13 -6.68
C PHE A 424 4.67 -21.05 -6.61
N ILE A 425 5.87 -20.45 -6.55
CA ILE A 425 7.11 -21.18 -6.38
C ILE A 425 7.26 -21.53 -4.90
N LYS A 426 7.64 -22.78 -4.63
CA LYS A 426 7.96 -23.27 -3.29
C LYS A 426 9.15 -22.48 -2.73
N ILE A 427 8.96 -21.86 -1.57
CA ILE A 427 10.01 -21.16 -0.84
C ILE A 427 10.77 -22.16 0.04
N ASN A 428 12.06 -21.92 0.25
CA ASN A 428 12.89 -22.80 1.07
C ASN A 428 12.46 -22.79 2.55
N ASP A 429 12.89 -23.79 3.32
CA ASP A 429 12.50 -23.95 4.73
C ASP A 429 12.89 -22.76 5.60
N LYS A 430 14.01 -22.09 5.29
CA LYS A 430 14.49 -20.89 6.00
C LYS A 430 13.51 -19.73 5.84
N ILE A 431 13.19 -19.35 4.60
CA ILE A 431 12.23 -18.27 4.30
C ILE A 431 10.84 -18.64 4.81
N TYR A 432 10.45 -19.92 4.74
CA TYR A 432 9.16 -20.34 5.28
C TYR A 432 9.08 -20.19 6.80
N ALA A 433 10.14 -20.59 7.51
CA ALA A 433 10.25 -20.39 8.95
C ALA A 433 10.29 -18.90 9.30
N GLU A 434 10.99 -18.07 8.51
CA GLU A 434 10.96 -16.61 8.65
C GLU A 434 9.53 -16.10 8.47
N VAL A 435 8.79 -16.43 7.41
CA VAL A 435 7.40 -15.93 7.26
C VAL A 435 6.48 -16.35 8.41
N ILE A 436 6.67 -17.54 9.00
CA ILE A 436 5.84 -18.02 10.13
C ILE A 436 6.24 -17.36 11.45
N LYS A 437 7.53 -17.15 11.69
CA LYS A 437 8.08 -16.73 12.99
C LYS A 437 8.40 -15.23 13.04
N SER A 438 8.69 -14.63 11.90
CA SER A 438 9.25 -13.28 11.78
C SER A 438 8.20 -12.23 12.02
N GLU A 439 8.64 -11.17 12.67
CA GLU A 439 7.91 -9.93 12.90
C GLU A 439 8.32 -8.86 11.88
N ASP A 440 9.32 -9.17 11.03
CA ASP A 440 9.81 -8.35 9.93
C ASP A 440 9.09 -8.60 8.59
N ILE A 441 9.19 -7.62 7.69
CA ILE A 441 8.71 -7.72 6.30
C ILE A 441 9.59 -8.70 5.51
N VAL A 442 9.08 -9.93 5.33
CA VAL A 442 9.75 -10.94 4.49
C VAL A 442 9.32 -10.78 3.04
N THR A 443 10.26 -10.93 2.09
CA THR A 443 9.93 -10.97 0.67
C THR A 443 10.25 -12.31 0.02
N CYS A 444 9.49 -12.65 -1.02
CA CYS A 444 9.72 -13.85 -1.81
C CYS A 444 11.07 -13.72 -2.55
N PRO A 445 12.00 -14.69 -2.40
CA PRO A 445 13.30 -14.62 -3.07
C PRO A 445 13.20 -14.75 -4.60
N HIS A 446 12.09 -15.25 -5.13
CA HIS A 446 11.90 -15.45 -6.56
C HIS A 446 11.26 -14.26 -7.27
N CYS A 447 10.38 -13.53 -6.58
CA CYS A 447 9.63 -12.45 -7.22
C CYS A 447 9.64 -11.13 -6.43
N GLY A 448 10.21 -11.08 -5.23
CA GLY A 448 10.29 -9.84 -4.44
C GLY A 448 8.98 -9.32 -3.86
N ARG A 449 7.88 -10.10 -3.88
CA ARG A 449 6.61 -9.75 -3.23
C ARG A 449 6.73 -9.88 -1.73
N ILE A 450 5.99 -9.07 -0.98
CA ILE A 450 5.90 -9.17 0.48
C ILE A 450 5.09 -10.43 0.84
N LEU A 451 5.61 -11.22 1.78
CA LEU A 451 5.03 -12.47 2.25
C LEU A 451 4.46 -12.28 3.65
N TYR A 452 3.31 -12.91 3.90
CA TYR A 452 2.77 -13.06 5.25
C TYR A 452 2.26 -14.49 5.48
N ALA A 453 2.26 -14.94 6.73
CA ALA A 453 1.68 -16.23 7.09
C ALA A 453 0.15 -16.15 7.01
N GLU A 454 -0.47 -17.06 6.26
CA GLU A 454 -1.92 -17.20 6.28
C GLU A 454 -2.33 -17.73 7.65
N ILE A 455 -2.95 -16.90 8.48
CA ILE A 455 -3.51 -17.32 9.76
C ILE A 455 -4.65 -18.29 9.42
N GLN A 456 -4.47 -19.58 9.72
CA GLN A 456 -5.58 -20.52 9.69
C GLN A 456 -6.59 -20.06 10.75
N ALA A 457 -7.76 -19.62 10.29
CA ALA A 457 -8.92 -19.39 11.14
C ALA A 457 -9.40 -20.70 11.76
#